data_AF-A0A2I1EHH4-F1
#
_entry.id   AF-A0A2I1EHH4-F1
#
_cell.length_a   1.000
_cell.length_b   1.000
_cell.length_c   1.000
_cell.angle_alpha   90.00
_cell.angle_beta   90.00
_cell.angle_gamma   90.00
#
_symmetry.space_group_name_H-M   'P 1'
#
loop_
_entity.id
_entity.type
_entity.pdbx_description
1 polymer ?
#
loop_
_entity_poly.entity_id
_entity_poly.type
_entity_poly.pdbx_seq_one_letter_code
_entity_poly.pdbx_strand_id
1 'polypeptide(L)'
;MTAQYRPLIMLAAGITFVYLIISLHSAPYPYPKNIMVSREDLFESVKPNGIFISVQKDWVYLTAIWKEHEANYEDATGLIRQYRRPLHLLLRDNYDPRNSWQLLYNHRLEGPITHISSFYYNDGSTPSNTEYNENNALAILYQSHGKEDIKYIIRLYHIGNYEDEISNNILDNCQISPRTCHIKPSFKYQDIILPGTTSIKSFHVDGSIILYSRSPDDAKFRTILIPENIFDISKSKTDALTLKSSDPGPIQKVGRLDPVTKKTSTFRRVYAVSGVIRVLNVEVTATDETWKFQVSVIHNSSSSEETDKRFRWRSKKLIAYERPTSPKKFEYEQFDFVRGITFTPITVPKPVVVTAKNVTTICIGLNNILFTFDYSNTTTTTDSNQQDTHSTEAFIVRSEFLPSLEESPFQVVGTEINANGNLLALVTQENYVLIYKRGDANVNVSPPSAQTKKGWFTGLIDADNRQNRQTEDNWELRMVIPSTDLDILGQSELDVIAVKILNVSGFQNNGNVLLSLYENGDITTFDLNNSEQEMKFWFVIRKQWHMYIGMICVILGFVWNEAKMG
;
A
#
# COMPACT_ATOMS: atom_id res chain seq x y z
N MET A 1 -59.71 9.94 30.43
CA MET A 1 -59.19 9.66 29.06
C MET A 1 -57.73 10.07 28.86
N THR A 2 -57.11 10.89 29.72
CA THR A 2 -55.69 11.30 29.55
C THR A 2 -54.64 10.30 30.07
N ALA A 3 -55.03 9.33 30.90
CA ALA A 3 -54.11 8.32 31.45
C ALA A 3 -53.67 7.29 30.40
N GLN A 4 -54.53 6.96 29.44
CA GLN A 4 -54.33 5.83 28.51
C GLN A 4 -53.23 6.09 27.46
N TYR A 5 -52.83 7.34 27.24
CA TYR A 5 -51.82 7.72 26.25
C TYR A 5 -50.42 7.94 26.85
N ARG A 6 -50.27 7.95 28.17
CA ARG A 6 -48.98 8.25 28.83
C ARG A 6 -47.85 7.29 28.43
N PRO A 7 -48.06 5.95 28.38
CA PRO A 7 -47.00 5.03 27.96
C PRO A 7 -46.60 5.23 26.49
N LEU A 8 -47.58 5.57 25.65
CA LEU A 8 -47.37 5.79 24.21
C LEU A 8 -46.58 7.08 23.94
N ILE A 9 -46.86 8.15 24.71
CA ILE A 9 -46.08 9.39 24.67
C ILE A 9 -44.64 9.16 25.14
N MET A 10 -44.42 8.40 26.22
CA MET A 10 -43.06 8.07 26.68
C MET A 10 -42.28 7.25 25.64
N LEU A 11 -42.92 6.25 25.01
CA LEU A 11 -42.29 5.47 23.95
C LEU A 11 -41.89 6.35 22.77
N ALA A 12 -42.80 7.22 22.30
CA ALA A 12 -42.55 8.14 21.21
C ALA A 12 -41.40 9.11 21.52
N ALA A 13 -41.38 9.67 22.74
CA ALA A 13 -40.30 10.55 23.20
C ALA A 13 -38.95 9.81 23.29
N GLY A 14 -38.94 8.58 23.80
CA GLY A 14 -37.75 7.73 23.88
C GLY A 14 -37.18 7.39 22.50
N ILE A 15 -38.03 6.95 21.56
CA ILE A 15 -37.62 6.67 20.17
C ILE A 15 -37.12 7.94 19.50
N THR A 16 -37.79 9.07 19.69
CA THR A 16 -37.36 10.36 19.13
C THR A 16 -36.00 10.78 19.67
N PHE A 17 -35.74 10.57 20.97
CA PHE A 17 -34.44 10.87 21.58
C PHE A 17 -33.32 9.99 21.02
N VAL A 18 -33.56 8.69 20.86
CA VAL A 18 -32.61 7.77 20.22
C VAL A 18 -32.35 8.19 18.76
N TYR A 19 -33.40 8.47 18.00
CA TYR A 19 -33.30 8.96 16.62
C TYR A 19 -32.52 10.28 16.54
N LEU A 20 -32.73 11.20 17.48
CA LEU A 20 -32.02 12.47 17.55
C LEU A 20 -30.54 12.26 17.88
N ILE A 21 -30.20 11.35 18.81
CA ILE A 21 -28.80 10.98 19.08
C ILE A 21 -28.13 10.38 17.85
N ILE A 22 -28.81 9.45 17.16
CA ILE A 22 -28.28 8.85 15.92
C ILE A 22 -28.10 9.93 14.84
N SER A 23 -29.07 10.83 14.69
CA SER A 23 -29.03 11.93 13.71
C SER A 23 -27.96 12.97 14.01
N LEU A 24 -27.66 13.20 15.30
CA LEU A 24 -26.56 14.06 15.76
C LEU A 24 -25.20 13.39 15.64
N HIS A 25 -25.15 12.05 15.64
CA HIS A 25 -23.92 11.31 15.43
C HIS A 25 -23.51 11.43 13.95
N SER A 26 -22.62 12.36 13.66
CA SER A 26 -22.01 12.44 12.34
C SER A 26 -21.07 11.25 12.17
N ALA A 27 -21.22 10.48 11.09
CA ALA A 27 -20.12 9.62 10.64
C ALA A 27 -18.88 10.52 10.49
N PRO A 28 -17.74 10.19 11.13
CA PRO A 28 -16.62 11.11 11.21
C PRO A 28 -16.03 11.42 9.84
N TYR A 29 -16.20 10.52 8.88
CA TYR A 29 -15.75 10.65 7.50
C TYR A 29 -16.82 10.11 6.53
N PRO A 30 -16.98 10.73 5.35
CA PRO A 30 -17.87 10.23 4.31
C PRO A 30 -17.36 8.93 3.66
N TYR A 31 -18.28 8.17 3.09
CA TYR A 31 -18.03 6.96 2.32
C TYR A 31 -18.00 7.28 0.82
N PRO A 32 -17.06 6.74 0.03
CA PRO A 32 -17.04 6.96 -1.42
C PRO A 32 -18.22 6.24 -2.08
N LYS A 33 -18.82 6.83 -3.11
CA LYS A 33 -19.99 6.22 -3.78
C LYS A 33 -19.62 4.87 -4.42
N ASN A 34 -20.41 3.83 -4.17
CA ASN A 34 -20.19 2.53 -4.79
C ASN A 34 -20.65 2.59 -6.27
N ILE A 35 -19.82 2.11 -7.19
CA ILE A 35 -20.15 2.02 -8.61
C ILE A 35 -20.60 0.61 -8.96
N MET A 36 -19.86 -0.41 -8.51
CA MET A 36 -20.09 -1.79 -8.89
C MET A 36 -19.44 -2.73 -7.87
N VAL A 37 -20.11 -3.86 -7.65
CA VAL A 37 -19.55 -4.99 -6.91
C VAL A 37 -19.55 -6.24 -7.79
N SER A 38 -18.37 -6.81 -8.02
CA SER A 38 -18.17 -8.04 -8.75
C SER A 38 -18.00 -9.21 -7.79
N ARG A 39 -18.78 -10.27 -7.98
CA ARG A 39 -18.69 -11.51 -7.19
C ARG A 39 -18.03 -12.62 -8.01
N GLU A 40 -16.76 -12.89 -7.77
CA GLU A 40 -15.98 -13.89 -8.48
C GLU A 40 -14.99 -14.57 -7.52
N ASP A 41 -15.09 -15.89 -7.38
CA ASP A 41 -14.11 -16.68 -6.64
C ASP A 41 -12.88 -16.93 -7.52
N LEU A 42 -11.89 -16.03 -7.45
CA LEU A 42 -10.70 -16.07 -8.30
C LEU A 42 -9.57 -16.93 -7.75
N PHE A 43 -9.49 -17.02 -6.42
CA PHE A 43 -8.30 -17.53 -5.73
C PHE A 43 -8.46 -18.94 -5.16
N GLU A 44 -9.56 -19.62 -5.50
CA GLU A 44 -9.89 -20.93 -4.93
C GLU A 44 -9.77 -20.85 -3.38
N SER A 45 -9.28 -21.90 -2.72
CA SER A 45 -9.15 -21.91 -1.25
C SER A 45 -7.89 -21.22 -0.71
N VAL A 46 -6.99 -20.69 -1.56
CA VAL A 46 -5.65 -20.23 -1.12
C VAL A 46 -5.42 -18.77 -1.49
N LYS A 47 -5.43 -17.90 -0.47
CA LYS A 47 -5.13 -16.48 -0.59
C LYS A 47 -3.72 -16.24 -1.18
N PRO A 48 -3.57 -15.37 -2.20
CA PRO A 48 -2.26 -14.99 -2.72
C PRO A 48 -1.47 -14.16 -1.70
N ASN A 49 -0.14 -14.33 -1.69
CA ASN A 49 0.76 -13.57 -0.82
C ASN A 49 1.06 -12.16 -1.34
N GLY A 50 0.82 -11.91 -2.62
CA GLY A 50 0.99 -10.60 -3.25
C GLY A 50 0.10 -10.46 -4.46
N ILE A 51 -0.43 -9.25 -4.64
CA ILE A 51 -1.23 -8.89 -5.79
C ILE A 51 -0.70 -7.62 -6.41
N PHE A 52 -0.73 -7.60 -7.74
CA PHE A 52 -0.40 -6.46 -8.53
C PHE A 52 -1.52 -6.17 -9.53
N ILE A 53 -2.11 -4.98 -9.44
CA ILE A 53 -3.15 -4.50 -10.36
C ILE A 53 -2.53 -3.45 -11.27
N SER A 54 -2.64 -3.64 -12.58
CA SER A 54 -2.27 -2.62 -13.57
C SER A 54 -3.41 -2.40 -14.55
N VAL A 55 -3.41 -1.24 -15.18
CA VAL A 55 -4.37 -0.89 -16.22
C VAL A 55 -3.61 -0.47 -17.44
N GLN A 56 -3.95 -1.09 -18.56
CA GLN A 56 -3.38 -0.75 -19.85
C GLN A 56 -4.46 -0.71 -20.92
N LYS A 57 -4.55 0.41 -21.62
CA LYS A 57 -5.61 0.69 -22.59
C LYS A 57 -6.98 0.49 -21.92
N ASP A 58 -7.84 -0.35 -22.50
CA ASP A 58 -9.19 -0.65 -21.99
C ASP A 58 -9.27 -1.89 -21.10
N TRP A 59 -8.13 -2.38 -20.59
CA TRP A 59 -8.06 -3.61 -19.79
C TRP A 59 -7.43 -3.39 -18.43
N VAL A 60 -8.01 -4.02 -17.41
CA VAL A 60 -7.43 -4.19 -16.09
C VAL A 60 -6.77 -5.55 -16.04
N TYR A 61 -5.53 -5.58 -15.56
CA TYR A 61 -4.74 -6.77 -15.35
C TYR A 61 -4.57 -7.00 -13.85
N LEU A 62 -4.78 -8.24 -13.44
CA LEU A 62 -4.62 -8.69 -12.07
C LEU A 62 -3.58 -9.79 -12.05
N THR A 63 -2.44 -9.55 -11.41
CA THR A 63 -1.39 -10.56 -11.22
C THR A 63 -1.39 -11.01 -9.76
N ALA A 64 -1.77 -12.26 -9.53
CA ALA A 64 -1.76 -12.89 -8.22
C ALA A 64 -0.50 -13.75 -8.06
N ILE A 65 0.13 -13.65 -6.89
CA ILE A 65 1.45 -14.21 -6.60
C ILE A 65 1.38 -15.02 -5.31
N TRP A 66 1.72 -16.30 -5.39
CA TRP A 66 1.90 -17.18 -4.24
C TRP A 66 3.39 -17.47 -4.08
N LYS A 67 3.95 -17.14 -2.90
CA LYS A 67 5.37 -17.23 -2.64
C LYS A 67 5.85 -18.66 -2.48
N GLU A 68 5.04 -19.47 -1.81
CA GLU A 68 5.26 -20.87 -1.54
C GLU A 68 3.96 -21.60 -1.89
N HIS A 69 3.92 -22.18 -3.08
CA HIS A 69 2.81 -23.00 -3.56
C HIS A 69 3.22 -24.47 -3.45
N GLU A 70 2.32 -25.29 -2.88
CA GLU A 70 2.49 -26.68 -2.41
C GLU A 70 3.21 -26.80 -1.04
N ALA A 71 2.55 -27.45 -0.07
CA ALA A 71 2.87 -27.40 1.36
C ALA A 71 4.05 -28.29 1.81
N ASN A 72 4.62 -29.08 0.88
CA ASN A 72 5.78 -29.90 1.20
C ASN A 72 7.04 -29.06 0.93
N TYR A 73 7.78 -28.75 1.99
CA TYR A 73 9.01 -27.94 1.98
C TYR A 73 10.07 -28.38 0.95
N GLU A 74 10.00 -29.62 0.45
CA GLU A 74 10.92 -30.17 -0.55
C GLU A 74 10.65 -29.66 -1.98
N ASP A 75 9.42 -29.20 -2.29
CA ASP A 75 8.99 -28.77 -3.63
C ASP A 75 8.33 -27.36 -3.63
N ALA A 76 8.61 -26.54 -2.62
CA ALA A 76 8.02 -25.20 -2.53
C ALA A 76 8.40 -24.35 -3.76
N THR A 77 7.41 -24.03 -4.58
CA THR A 77 7.61 -23.25 -5.82
C THR A 77 6.80 -21.97 -5.79
N GLY A 78 7.32 -20.92 -6.42
CA GLY A 78 6.54 -19.72 -6.67
C GLY A 78 5.49 -19.94 -7.75
N LEU A 79 4.27 -19.46 -7.52
CA LEU A 79 3.20 -19.45 -8.52
C LEU A 79 2.78 -18.02 -8.84
N ILE A 80 2.59 -17.72 -10.13
CA ILE A 80 2.10 -16.43 -10.59
C ILE A 80 0.98 -16.68 -11.58
N ARG A 81 -0.22 -16.17 -11.29
CA ARG A 81 -1.34 -16.19 -12.23
C ARG A 81 -1.68 -14.77 -12.64
N GLN A 82 -1.90 -14.55 -13.93
CA GLN A 82 -2.40 -13.26 -14.41
C GLN A 82 -3.76 -13.42 -15.06
N TYR A 83 -4.66 -12.51 -14.69
CA TYR A 83 -5.99 -12.40 -15.20
C TYR A 83 -6.17 -11.03 -15.87
N ARG A 84 -7.13 -10.93 -16.79
CA ARG A 84 -7.57 -9.64 -17.33
C ARG A 84 -9.09 -9.51 -17.39
N ARG A 85 -9.55 -8.26 -17.34
CA ARG A 85 -10.95 -7.90 -17.54
C ARG A 85 -11.07 -6.54 -18.24
N PRO A 86 -12.07 -6.32 -19.12
CA PRO A 86 -12.29 -5.01 -19.71
C PRO A 86 -12.63 -3.96 -18.64
N LEU A 87 -11.94 -2.83 -18.65
CA LEU A 87 -12.10 -1.74 -17.68
C LEU A 87 -13.53 -1.19 -17.68
N HIS A 88 -14.12 -1.02 -18.87
CA HIS A 88 -15.47 -0.47 -19.01
C HIS A 88 -16.57 -1.29 -18.33
N LEU A 89 -16.33 -2.57 -18.02
CA LEU A 89 -17.25 -3.43 -17.29
C LEU A 89 -17.13 -3.27 -15.78
N LEU A 90 -15.96 -2.87 -15.28
CA LEU A 90 -15.72 -2.57 -13.88
C LEU A 90 -16.23 -1.17 -13.46
N LEU A 91 -16.50 -0.32 -14.45
CA LEU A 91 -16.95 1.07 -14.27
C LEU A 91 -18.45 1.25 -14.51
N ARG A 92 -19.23 0.17 -14.67
CA ARG A 92 -20.67 0.21 -14.89
C ARG A 92 -21.38 -0.50 -13.76
N ASP A 93 -22.51 0.05 -13.33
CA ASP A 93 -23.40 -0.49 -12.31
C ASP A 93 -24.15 -1.78 -12.74
N ASN A 94 -23.83 -2.33 -13.92
CA ASN A 94 -24.46 -3.54 -14.43
C ASN A 94 -23.45 -4.68 -14.50
N TYR A 95 -23.42 -5.50 -13.44
CA TYR A 95 -22.60 -6.71 -13.40
C TYR A 95 -23.13 -7.74 -14.40
N ASP A 96 -22.30 -8.09 -15.38
CA ASP A 96 -22.56 -9.22 -16.27
C ASP A 96 -21.73 -10.44 -15.84
N PRO A 97 -22.35 -11.50 -15.28
CA PRO A 97 -21.64 -12.71 -14.84
C PRO A 97 -20.95 -13.46 -15.98
N ARG A 98 -21.32 -13.19 -17.24
CA ARG A 98 -20.67 -13.82 -18.41
C ARG A 98 -19.30 -13.19 -18.71
N ASN A 99 -19.01 -12.03 -18.13
CA ASN A 99 -17.76 -11.31 -18.33
C ASN A 99 -16.86 -11.41 -17.11
N SER A 100 -16.50 -12.65 -16.75
CA SER A 100 -15.56 -12.95 -15.67
C SER A 100 -14.12 -12.61 -16.03
N TRP A 101 -13.25 -12.61 -15.03
CA TRP A 101 -11.81 -12.55 -15.23
C TRP A 101 -11.32 -13.66 -16.16
N GLN A 102 -10.54 -13.27 -17.18
CA GLN A 102 -9.92 -14.20 -18.11
C GLN A 102 -8.52 -14.51 -17.62
N LEU A 103 -8.26 -15.76 -17.22
CA LEU A 103 -6.90 -16.24 -16.99
C LEU A 103 -6.11 -16.11 -18.31
N LEU A 104 -4.99 -15.41 -18.26
CA LEU A 104 -4.07 -15.28 -19.38
C LEU A 104 -2.93 -16.25 -19.28
N TYR A 105 -2.45 -16.42 -18.04
CA TYR A 105 -1.14 -16.95 -17.80
C TYR A 105 -1.02 -17.57 -16.41
N ASN A 106 -0.28 -18.68 -16.35
CA ASN A 106 0.09 -19.36 -15.13
C ASN A 106 1.59 -19.72 -15.18
N HIS A 107 2.41 -19.07 -14.35
CA HIS A 107 3.85 -19.32 -14.21
C HIS A 107 4.14 -20.10 -12.94
N ARG A 108 4.81 -21.24 -13.08
CA ARG A 108 5.50 -21.89 -11.97
C ARG A 108 6.99 -21.60 -12.04
N LEU A 109 7.56 -21.07 -10.98
CA LEU A 109 8.99 -20.80 -10.85
C LEU A 109 9.72 -22.04 -10.33
N GLU A 110 11.03 -22.11 -10.55
CA GLU A 110 11.88 -23.23 -10.10
C GLU A 110 12.07 -23.30 -8.58
N GLY A 111 11.65 -22.27 -7.85
CA GLY A 111 11.69 -22.26 -6.40
C GLY A 111 10.89 -21.10 -5.80
N PRO A 112 10.95 -20.89 -4.47
CA PRO A 112 10.05 -20.00 -3.77
C PRO A 112 10.34 -18.53 -4.06
N ILE A 113 9.29 -17.72 -4.13
CA ILE A 113 9.42 -16.25 -4.29
C ILE A 113 9.73 -15.65 -2.94
N THR A 114 10.85 -14.96 -2.85
CA THR A 114 11.26 -14.27 -1.62
C THR A 114 10.71 -12.86 -1.59
N HIS A 115 10.81 -12.12 -2.71
CA HIS A 115 10.45 -10.72 -2.80
C HIS A 115 9.73 -10.36 -4.10
N ILE A 116 8.92 -9.30 -4.03
CA ILE A 116 8.14 -8.75 -5.13
C ILE A 116 8.38 -7.24 -5.15
N SER A 117 8.58 -6.66 -6.34
CA SER A 117 8.67 -5.21 -6.53
C SER A 117 7.98 -4.84 -7.83
N SER A 118 7.05 -3.88 -7.79
CA SER A 118 6.53 -3.22 -8.98
C SER A 118 7.42 -2.04 -9.35
N PHE A 119 7.47 -1.69 -10.63
CA PHE A 119 8.20 -0.53 -11.12
C PHE A 119 7.61 0.02 -12.42
N TYR A 120 7.97 1.26 -12.75
CA TYR A 120 7.64 1.87 -14.03
C TYR A 120 8.74 1.55 -15.04
N TYR A 121 8.39 0.88 -16.13
CA TYR A 121 9.30 0.67 -17.26
C TYR A 121 8.97 1.65 -18.38
N ASN A 122 9.90 2.56 -18.65
CA ASN A 122 9.81 3.45 -19.80
C ASN A 122 10.38 2.70 -21.01
N ASP A 123 9.52 2.31 -21.94
CA ASP A 123 9.91 1.70 -23.22
C ASP A 123 10.34 2.75 -24.25
N GLY A 124 10.46 4.02 -23.85
CA GLY A 124 10.81 5.14 -24.73
C GLY A 124 9.62 5.61 -25.58
N SER A 125 8.45 4.97 -25.48
CA SER A 125 7.23 5.50 -26.07
C SER A 125 6.76 6.71 -25.26
N THR A 126 6.49 7.82 -25.95
CA THR A 126 5.79 8.94 -25.34
C THR A 126 4.36 8.47 -25.09
N PRO A 127 3.90 8.34 -23.82
CA PRO A 127 2.53 7.99 -23.56
C PRO A 127 1.64 9.04 -24.21
N SER A 128 0.73 8.63 -25.10
CA SER A 128 -0.31 9.53 -25.57
C SER A 128 -1.13 9.98 -24.36
N ASN A 129 -1.58 11.24 -24.32
CA ASN A 129 -2.33 11.81 -23.19
C ASN A 129 -3.64 11.04 -22.85
N THR A 130 -4.01 10.06 -23.67
CA THR A 130 -5.22 9.24 -23.54
C THR A 130 -4.96 7.80 -23.09
N GLU A 131 -3.71 7.35 -23.00
CA GLU A 131 -3.39 5.96 -22.63
C GLU A 131 -3.03 5.83 -21.15
N TYR A 132 -3.86 5.06 -20.42
CA TYR A 132 -3.52 4.52 -19.11
C TYR A 132 -2.31 3.60 -19.26
N ASN A 133 -1.10 4.10 -19.01
CA ASN A 133 0.12 3.30 -18.92
C ASN A 133 0.73 3.54 -17.53
N GLU A 134 0.08 3.01 -16.50
CA GLU A 134 0.59 3.07 -15.12
C GLU A 134 1.20 1.72 -14.73
N ASN A 135 2.44 1.75 -14.23
CA ASN A 135 3.17 0.58 -13.70
C ASN A 135 3.04 -0.67 -14.59
N ASN A 136 3.73 -0.65 -15.72
CA ASN A 136 3.72 -1.74 -16.69
C ASN A 136 4.73 -2.84 -16.38
N ALA A 137 5.41 -2.87 -15.23
CA ALA A 137 6.42 -3.88 -14.97
C ALA A 137 6.44 -4.41 -13.53
N LEU A 138 6.75 -5.70 -13.43
CA LEU A 138 6.79 -6.47 -12.19
C LEU A 138 8.11 -7.22 -12.11
N ALA A 139 8.80 -7.10 -10.98
CA ALA A 139 10.03 -7.82 -10.68
C ALA A 139 9.78 -8.82 -9.56
N ILE A 140 10.13 -10.08 -9.82
CA ILE A 140 9.97 -11.18 -8.87
C ILE A 140 11.33 -11.78 -8.59
N LEU A 141 11.72 -11.80 -7.32
CA LEU A 141 12.95 -12.41 -6.85
C LEU A 141 12.62 -13.77 -6.25
N TYR A 142 13.14 -14.84 -6.84
CA TYR A 142 12.97 -16.20 -6.35
C TYR A 142 14.31 -16.88 -6.12
N GLN A 143 14.29 -17.87 -5.25
CA GLN A 143 15.45 -18.67 -4.88
C GLN A 143 15.41 -19.98 -5.65
N SER A 144 16.50 -20.30 -6.37
CA SER A 144 16.67 -21.59 -7.03
C SER A 144 17.73 -22.39 -6.26
N HIS A 145 17.39 -23.63 -5.91
CA HIS A 145 18.24 -24.54 -5.15
C HIS A 145 18.88 -25.56 -6.10
N GLY A 146 20.18 -25.44 -6.30
CA GLY A 146 20.99 -26.50 -6.90
C GLY A 146 21.42 -27.52 -5.84
N LYS A 147 22.15 -28.56 -6.26
CA LYS A 147 22.64 -29.62 -5.35
C LYS A 147 23.45 -29.07 -4.17
N GLU A 148 24.27 -28.06 -4.41
CA GLU A 148 25.13 -27.42 -3.40
C GLU A 148 25.15 -25.88 -3.50
N ASP A 149 24.42 -25.30 -4.45
CA ASP A 149 24.44 -23.87 -4.74
C ASP A 149 23.05 -23.24 -4.57
N ILE A 150 23.00 -22.10 -3.90
CA ILE A 150 21.80 -21.25 -3.84
C ILE A 150 21.96 -20.11 -4.83
N LYS A 151 21.02 -19.97 -5.76
CA LYS A 151 20.98 -18.86 -6.73
C LYS A 151 19.77 -17.98 -6.47
N TYR A 152 19.97 -16.67 -6.57
CA TYR A 152 18.90 -15.68 -6.54
C TYR A 152 18.64 -15.19 -7.96
N ILE A 153 17.43 -15.43 -8.46
CA ILE A 153 17.05 -15.08 -9.83
C ILE A 153 15.94 -14.04 -9.77
N ILE A 154 16.14 -12.95 -10.51
CA ILE A 154 15.13 -11.92 -10.73
C ILE A 154 14.48 -12.20 -12.07
N ARG A 155 13.16 -12.39 -12.08
CA ARG A 155 12.36 -12.38 -13.30
C ARG A 155 11.65 -11.04 -13.41
N LEU A 156 11.94 -10.31 -14.48
CA LEU A 156 11.26 -9.07 -14.84
C LEU A 156 10.16 -9.39 -15.84
N TYR A 157 8.95 -8.89 -15.62
CA TYR A 157 7.81 -9.00 -16.53
C TYR A 157 7.44 -7.62 -17.08
N HIS A 158 7.19 -7.56 -18.39
CA HIS A 158 6.55 -6.40 -19.03
C HIS A 158 5.06 -6.70 -19.21
N ILE A 159 4.23 -6.13 -18.34
CA ILE A 159 2.80 -6.43 -18.28
C ILE A 159 2.06 -5.71 -19.41
N GLY A 160 1.29 -6.52 -20.15
CA GLY A 160 0.41 -6.15 -21.24
C GLY A 160 1.09 -5.74 -22.55
N ASN A 161 2.41 -5.89 -22.61
CA ASN A 161 3.13 -6.10 -23.87
C ASN A 161 3.21 -7.62 -24.14
N TYR A 162 2.66 -8.04 -25.27
CA TYR A 162 2.58 -9.44 -25.66
C TYR A 162 3.50 -9.69 -26.84
N GLU A 163 4.15 -10.85 -26.86
CA GLU A 163 4.89 -11.25 -28.05
C GLU A 163 3.92 -11.55 -29.20
N ASP A 164 4.22 -11.07 -30.40
CA ASP A 164 3.36 -11.24 -31.58
C ASP A 164 3.28 -12.69 -32.11
N GLU A 165 3.83 -13.67 -31.39
CA GLU A 165 3.88 -15.06 -31.88
C GLU A 165 2.57 -15.83 -31.65
N ILE A 166 1.82 -15.86 -32.75
CA ILE A 166 0.85 -16.87 -33.14
C ILE A 166 1.53 -18.26 -33.07
N SER A 167 1.31 -19.00 -31.98
CA SER A 167 1.43 -20.45 -32.05
C SER A 167 0.02 -21.04 -32.10
N ASN A 168 -0.31 -21.67 -33.23
CA ASN A 168 -1.51 -22.46 -33.45
C ASN A 168 -1.55 -23.74 -32.58
N ASN A 169 -0.85 -23.75 -31.45
CA ASN A 169 -0.66 -24.92 -30.63
C ASN A 169 -1.62 -24.86 -29.45
N ILE A 170 -2.63 -25.74 -29.53
CA ILE A 170 -3.37 -26.40 -28.45
C ILE A 170 -3.57 -25.50 -27.22
N LEU A 171 -4.81 -24.99 -27.06
CA LEU A 171 -5.31 -24.53 -25.76
C LEU A 171 -5.23 -25.72 -24.78
N ASP A 172 -4.07 -25.93 -24.17
CA ASP A 172 -3.96 -26.78 -23.00
C ASP A 172 -4.78 -26.13 -21.89
N ASN A 173 -5.54 -26.96 -21.17
CA ASN A 173 -6.41 -26.48 -20.11
C ASN A 173 -5.55 -26.00 -18.92
N CYS A 174 -5.12 -24.75 -19.00
CA CYS A 174 -4.19 -24.09 -18.09
C CYS A 174 -4.66 -24.04 -16.63
N GLN A 175 -5.95 -24.31 -16.39
CA GLN A 175 -6.52 -24.38 -15.05
C GLN A 175 -5.99 -25.59 -14.26
N ILE A 176 -5.60 -26.69 -14.93
CA ILE A 176 -5.27 -27.96 -14.27
C ILE A 176 -3.81 -28.37 -14.52
N SER A 177 -3.07 -27.66 -15.38
CA SER A 177 -1.69 -28.04 -15.70
C SER A 177 -0.76 -27.81 -14.51
N PRO A 178 0.04 -28.82 -14.09
CA PRO A 178 1.07 -28.65 -13.06
C PRO A 178 2.29 -27.87 -13.58
N ARG A 179 2.31 -27.49 -14.86
CA ARG A 179 3.42 -26.80 -15.54
C ARG A 179 3.02 -25.39 -15.94
N THR A 180 4.03 -24.53 -16.13
CA THR A 180 3.88 -23.21 -16.75
C THR A 180 3.13 -23.33 -18.06
N CYS A 181 2.08 -22.53 -18.23
CA CYS A 181 1.22 -22.61 -19.39
C CYS A 181 0.69 -21.22 -19.78
N HIS A 182 0.39 -21.04 -21.07
CA HIS A 182 0.01 -19.77 -21.67
C HIS A 182 -1.28 -19.97 -22.50
N ILE A 183 -2.32 -19.17 -22.23
CA ILE A 183 -3.59 -19.25 -22.98
C ILE A 183 -3.60 -18.26 -24.17
N LYS A 184 -2.85 -17.17 -24.04
CA LYS A 184 -2.68 -16.07 -25.01
C LYS A 184 -1.19 -15.72 -25.08
N PRO A 185 -0.69 -14.97 -26.09
CA PRO A 185 0.75 -14.76 -26.32
C PRO A 185 1.53 -14.47 -25.03
N SER A 186 2.72 -15.04 -24.92
CA SER A 186 3.54 -14.98 -23.72
C SER A 186 3.89 -13.55 -23.35
N PHE A 187 3.89 -13.26 -22.04
CA PHE A 187 4.53 -12.05 -21.53
C PHE A 187 6.00 -12.07 -21.91
N LYS A 188 6.46 -10.91 -22.36
CA LYS A 188 7.88 -10.67 -22.46
C LYS A 188 8.44 -10.62 -21.04
N TYR A 189 9.29 -11.59 -20.73
CA TYR A 189 10.00 -11.63 -19.46
C TYR A 189 11.49 -11.87 -19.69
N GLN A 190 12.30 -11.42 -18.74
CA GLN A 190 13.74 -11.61 -18.75
C GLN A 190 14.22 -12.02 -17.37
N ASP A 191 15.07 -13.05 -17.33
CA ASP A 191 15.72 -13.49 -16.11
C ASP A 191 17.11 -12.88 -15.95
N ILE A 192 17.43 -12.54 -14.71
CA ILE A 192 18.71 -11.97 -14.29
C ILE A 192 19.18 -12.76 -13.06
N ILE A 193 20.37 -13.35 -13.12
CA ILE A 193 20.97 -14.04 -11.98
C ILE A 193 21.78 -13.02 -11.17
N LEU A 194 21.44 -12.87 -9.89
CA LEU A 194 22.18 -12.00 -8.96
C LEU A 194 23.50 -12.64 -8.54
N PRO A 195 24.56 -11.84 -8.31
CA PRO A 195 25.87 -12.37 -7.90
C PRO A 195 25.84 -12.88 -6.46
N GLY A 196 26.42 -14.04 -6.17
CA GLY A 196 26.56 -14.56 -4.80
C GLY A 196 25.31 -15.27 -4.24
N THR A 197 25.49 -15.92 -3.09
CA THR A 197 24.55 -16.91 -2.52
C THR A 197 23.93 -16.47 -1.20
N THR A 198 24.29 -15.29 -0.70
CA THR A 198 23.82 -14.78 0.59
C THR A 198 22.35 -14.36 0.55
N SER A 199 21.64 -14.60 1.65
CA SER A 199 20.22 -14.25 1.77
C SER A 199 19.95 -12.78 1.50
N ILE A 200 18.95 -12.51 0.66
CA ILE A 200 18.49 -11.17 0.32
C ILE A 200 17.48 -10.74 1.38
N LYS A 201 17.77 -9.63 2.07
CA LYS A 201 16.93 -9.06 3.13
C LYS A 201 15.91 -8.06 2.60
N SER A 202 16.26 -7.31 1.57
CA SER A 202 15.38 -6.35 0.93
C SER A 202 15.64 -6.31 -0.56
N PHE A 203 14.60 -6.08 -1.35
CA PHE A 203 14.66 -6.01 -2.81
C PHE A 203 13.73 -4.93 -3.34
N HIS A 204 14.20 -4.17 -4.31
CA HIS A 204 13.45 -3.15 -4.99
C HIS A 204 13.99 -2.94 -6.40
N VAL A 205 13.10 -2.77 -7.35
CA VAL A 205 13.44 -2.32 -8.70
C VAL A 205 12.77 -0.97 -8.92
N ASP A 206 13.51 -0.02 -9.47
CA ASP A 206 12.98 1.29 -9.84
C ASP A 206 13.69 1.79 -11.10
N GLY A 207 12.93 1.90 -12.20
CA GLY A 207 13.44 2.19 -13.53
C GLY A 207 14.54 1.21 -13.93
N SER A 208 15.72 1.75 -14.28
CA SER A 208 16.90 0.98 -14.67
C SER A 208 17.80 0.58 -13.50
N ILE A 209 17.34 0.56 -12.24
CA ILE A 209 18.16 0.18 -11.09
C ILE A 209 17.50 -0.90 -10.26
N ILE A 210 18.26 -1.94 -9.94
CA ILE A 210 17.94 -2.93 -8.91
C ILE A 210 18.68 -2.52 -7.65
N LEU A 211 17.95 -2.37 -6.55
CA LEU A 211 18.46 -2.07 -5.21
C LEU A 211 18.13 -3.25 -4.29
N TYR A 212 19.13 -3.82 -3.64
CA TYR A 212 18.91 -4.91 -2.69
C TYR A 212 19.89 -4.88 -1.52
N SER A 213 19.56 -5.54 -0.43
CA SER A 213 20.46 -5.74 0.72
C SER A 213 20.59 -7.23 1.05
N ARG A 214 21.73 -7.63 1.60
CA ARG A 214 22.01 -9.01 2.02
C ARG A 214 22.19 -9.11 3.53
N SER A 215 22.06 -10.32 4.05
CA SER A 215 22.38 -10.64 5.44
C SER A 215 23.17 -11.95 5.51
N PRO A 216 24.44 -11.93 5.95
CA PRO A 216 25.29 -10.75 6.23
C PRO A 216 25.78 -10.01 4.96
N ASP A 217 26.20 -8.75 5.10
CA ASP A 217 26.89 -7.98 4.04
C ASP A 217 27.67 -6.83 4.65
N ASP A 218 28.79 -6.46 4.03
CA ASP A 218 29.63 -5.33 4.45
C ASP A 218 29.06 -4.00 3.94
N ALA A 219 28.19 -4.05 2.93
CA ALA A 219 27.48 -2.88 2.41
C ALA A 219 26.04 -2.83 2.95
N LYS A 220 25.52 -1.62 3.25
CA LYS A 220 24.11 -1.43 3.65
C LYS A 220 23.13 -1.94 2.59
N PHE A 221 23.47 -1.70 1.33
CA PHE A 221 22.73 -2.12 0.16
C PHE A 221 23.69 -2.24 -1.02
N ARG A 222 23.23 -2.82 -2.12
CA ARG A 222 23.93 -2.94 -3.39
C ARG A 222 23.02 -2.48 -4.51
N THR A 223 23.62 -1.92 -5.55
CA THR A 223 22.91 -1.45 -6.74
C THR A 223 23.41 -2.15 -7.99
N ILE A 224 22.50 -2.37 -8.94
CA ILE A 224 22.79 -2.92 -10.27
C ILE A 224 22.03 -2.08 -11.28
N LEU A 225 22.70 -1.70 -12.37
CA LEU A 225 22.07 -1.05 -13.51
C LEU A 225 21.45 -2.11 -14.45
N ILE A 226 20.17 -1.95 -14.75
CA ILE A 226 19.44 -2.74 -15.73
C ILE A 226 19.67 -2.11 -17.11
N PRO A 227 20.05 -2.90 -18.13
CA PRO A 227 20.08 -2.44 -19.52
C PRO A 227 18.73 -1.86 -19.95
N GLU A 228 18.73 -0.74 -20.68
CA GLU A 228 17.47 -0.08 -21.12
C GLU A 228 16.57 -1.01 -21.95
N ASN A 229 17.18 -1.83 -22.80
CA ASN A 229 16.50 -2.76 -23.69
C ASN A 229 16.42 -4.18 -23.10
N ILE A 230 16.26 -4.31 -21.78
CA ILE A 230 16.29 -5.62 -21.08
C ILE A 230 15.30 -6.62 -21.66
N PHE A 231 14.17 -6.16 -22.17
CA PHE A 231 13.17 -7.00 -22.79
C PHE A 231 13.51 -7.33 -24.26
N ASP A 232 14.18 -6.46 -25.02
CA ASP A 232 14.47 -6.67 -26.45
C ASP A 232 15.66 -7.61 -26.74
N ILE A 233 16.25 -8.19 -25.70
CA ILE A 233 17.34 -9.15 -25.84
C ILE A 233 16.78 -10.42 -26.50
N SER A 234 17.26 -10.73 -27.72
CA SER A 234 16.78 -11.88 -28.51
C SER A 234 16.82 -13.18 -27.70
N LYS A 235 15.65 -13.82 -27.56
CA LYS A 235 15.44 -15.13 -26.92
C LYS A 235 16.24 -16.28 -27.54
N SER A 236 16.92 -16.08 -28.66
CA SER A 236 17.82 -17.07 -29.27
C SER A 236 18.96 -17.52 -28.34
N LYS A 237 19.19 -16.79 -27.24
CA LYS A 237 20.00 -17.22 -26.09
C LYS A 237 19.13 -17.31 -24.86
N THR A 238 18.65 -18.50 -24.52
CA THR A 238 17.87 -18.84 -23.32
C THR A 238 18.65 -18.74 -22.00
N ASP A 239 19.80 -18.08 -21.98
CA ASP A 239 20.61 -17.95 -20.78
C ASP A 239 20.19 -16.71 -20.01
N ALA A 240 19.67 -16.93 -18.79
CA ALA A 240 19.44 -15.86 -17.84
C ALA A 240 20.68 -14.94 -17.76
N LEU A 241 20.44 -13.62 -17.77
CA LEU A 241 21.52 -12.64 -17.77
C LEU A 241 22.30 -12.76 -16.45
N THR A 242 23.51 -13.32 -16.53
CA THR A 242 24.33 -13.54 -15.35
C THR A 242 25.13 -12.28 -15.05
N LEU A 243 24.82 -11.62 -13.94
CA LEU A 243 25.54 -10.44 -13.49
C LEU A 243 26.74 -10.84 -12.63
N LYS A 244 27.93 -10.41 -13.06
CA LYS A 244 29.19 -10.76 -12.38
C LYS A 244 29.42 -9.98 -11.08
N SER A 245 28.89 -8.77 -10.99
CA SER A 245 29.14 -7.87 -9.86
C SER A 245 27.97 -6.90 -9.64
N SER A 246 27.98 -6.29 -8.46
CA SER A 246 27.03 -5.26 -8.03
C SER A 246 27.81 -4.15 -7.34
N ASP A 247 27.39 -2.90 -7.50
CA ASP A 247 28.06 -1.78 -6.87
C ASP A 247 27.67 -1.69 -5.39
N PRO A 248 28.64 -1.63 -4.46
CA PRO A 248 28.34 -1.54 -3.04
C PRO A 248 27.86 -0.13 -2.66
N GLY A 249 26.85 -0.10 -1.80
CA GLY A 249 26.40 1.06 -1.05
C GLY A 249 27.42 1.48 0.03
N PRO A 250 27.02 2.37 0.96
CA PRO A 250 27.86 2.72 2.10
C PRO A 250 28.21 1.48 2.92
N ILE A 251 29.46 1.41 3.37
CA ILE A 251 29.94 0.36 4.27
C ILE A 251 29.15 0.43 5.58
N GLN A 252 28.62 -0.70 6.01
CA GLN A 252 28.09 -0.87 7.36
C GLN A 252 29.08 -1.65 8.21
N LYS A 253 29.28 -1.19 9.45
CA LYS A 253 29.98 -2.00 10.43
C LYS A 253 29.06 -3.17 10.79
N VAL A 254 29.45 -4.38 10.38
CA VAL A 254 28.84 -5.62 10.86
C VAL A 254 29.29 -5.81 12.31
N GLY A 255 28.72 -5.03 13.22
CA GLY A 255 28.90 -5.23 14.65
C GLY A 255 28.11 -6.46 15.10
N ARG A 256 28.59 -7.14 16.13
CA ARG A 256 27.79 -8.12 16.87
C ARG A 256 26.61 -7.36 17.46
N LEU A 257 25.44 -7.44 16.81
CA LEU A 257 24.22 -6.84 17.35
C LEU A 257 23.95 -7.49 18.70
N ASP A 258 23.70 -6.66 19.72
CA ASP A 258 23.21 -7.16 20.99
C ASP A 258 21.93 -7.96 20.71
N PRO A 259 21.80 -9.19 21.25
CA PRO A 259 20.66 -10.07 20.95
C PRO A 259 19.30 -9.45 21.32
N VAL A 260 19.32 -8.44 22.19
CA VAL A 260 18.16 -7.66 22.64
C VAL A 260 17.72 -6.61 21.62
N THR A 261 18.61 -6.17 20.72
CA THR A 261 18.33 -5.08 19.79
C THR A 261 17.72 -5.61 18.50
N LYS A 262 16.44 -5.30 18.26
CA LYS A 262 15.76 -5.59 16.99
C LYS A 262 15.92 -4.40 16.05
N LYS A 263 16.56 -4.64 14.90
CA LYS A 263 16.78 -3.60 13.88
C LYS A 263 16.18 -3.98 12.54
N THR A 264 15.23 -3.17 12.10
CA THR A 264 14.61 -3.27 10.77
C THR A 264 15.01 -2.07 9.94
N SER A 265 15.41 -2.31 8.70
CA SER A 265 15.84 -1.27 7.76
C SER A 265 15.20 -1.53 6.41
N THR A 266 14.63 -0.48 5.81
CA THR A 266 14.07 -0.54 4.46
C THR A 266 14.78 0.49 3.59
N PHE A 267 15.20 0.06 2.40
CA PHE A 267 15.87 0.88 1.42
C PHE A 267 14.98 1.04 0.19
N ARG A 268 14.81 2.28 -0.26
CA ARG A 268 14.07 2.59 -1.49
C ARG A 268 14.83 3.63 -2.30
N ARG A 269 14.85 3.44 -3.62
CA ARG A 269 15.36 4.48 -4.51
C ARG A 269 14.40 5.66 -4.43
N VAL A 270 14.97 6.86 -4.42
CA VAL A 270 14.22 8.10 -4.58
C VAL A 270 14.73 8.74 -5.86
N TYR A 271 13.86 9.48 -6.54
CA TYR A 271 14.26 10.18 -7.74
C TYR A 271 15.47 11.09 -7.47
N ALA A 272 16.33 11.18 -8.47
CA ALA A 272 17.57 11.93 -8.42
C ALA A 272 17.88 12.45 -9.82
N VAL A 273 18.53 13.62 -9.88
CA VAL A 273 19.06 14.17 -11.12
C VAL A 273 20.01 13.16 -11.77
N SER A 274 20.03 13.14 -13.12
CA SER A 274 20.81 12.19 -13.91
C SER A 274 22.23 11.96 -13.37
N GLY A 275 22.63 10.69 -13.25
CA GLY A 275 23.93 10.27 -12.74
C GLY A 275 24.05 10.15 -11.22
N VAL A 276 23.07 10.64 -10.45
CA VAL A 276 23.03 10.48 -8.99
C VAL A 276 22.08 9.33 -8.61
N ILE A 277 22.54 8.43 -7.76
CA ILE A 277 21.71 7.43 -7.09
C ILE A 277 21.39 7.95 -5.70
N ARG A 278 20.09 8.04 -5.39
CA ARG A 278 19.59 8.36 -4.07
C ARG A 278 18.77 7.21 -3.52
N VAL A 279 19.05 6.87 -2.28
CA VAL A 279 18.41 5.80 -1.55
C VAL A 279 17.94 6.34 -0.23
N LEU A 280 16.63 6.35 -0.03
CA LEU A 280 16.08 6.57 1.29
C LEU A 280 16.27 5.30 2.14
N ASN A 281 16.78 5.49 3.34
CA ASN A 281 16.90 4.49 4.37
C ASN A 281 15.99 4.86 5.54
N VAL A 282 15.00 4.01 5.79
CA VAL A 282 14.16 4.05 6.99
C VAL A 282 14.63 2.95 7.91
N GLU A 283 15.07 3.33 9.11
CA GLU A 283 15.61 2.42 10.11
C GLU A 283 14.81 2.53 11.40
N VAL A 284 14.34 1.38 11.88
CA VAL A 284 13.71 1.25 13.19
C VAL A 284 14.56 0.33 14.03
N THR A 285 15.02 0.83 15.17
CA THR A 285 15.79 0.08 16.16
C THR A 285 14.99 0.06 17.44
N ALA A 286 14.63 -1.13 17.91
CA ALA A 286 13.96 -1.33 19.18
C ALA A 286 14.87 -2.09 20.14
N THR A 287 14.98 -1.58 21.36
CA THR A 287 15.57 -2.23 22.53
C THR A 287 14.48 -2.40 23.59
N ASP A 288 14.79 -3.07 24.70
CA ASP A 288 13.84 -3.21 25.82
C ASP A 288 13.44 -1.84 26.43
N GLU A 289 14.33 -0.85 26.37
CA GLU A 289 14.15 0.46 27.00
C GLU A 289 13.77 1.59 26.05
N THR A 290 14.13 1.46 24.76
CA THR A 290 13.95 2.55 23.79
C THR A 290 13.55 2.01 22.44
N TRP A 291 12.75 2.80 21.71
CA TRP A 291 12.64 2.64 20.27
C TRP A 291 13.11 3.90 19.57
N LYS A 292 13.93 3.69 18.55
CA LYS A 292 14.54 4.70 17.70
C LYS A 292 14.03 4.51 16.29
N PHE A 293 13.54 5.58 15.73
CA PHE A 293 13.11 5.68 14.36
C PHE A 293 13.96 6.74 13.66
N GLN A 294 14.58 6.37 12.55
CA GLN A 294 15.45 7.24 11.79
C GLN A 294 15.14 7.16 10.31
N VAL A 295 15.02 8.32 9.67
CA VAL A 295 14.94 8.45 8.22
C VAL A 295 16.17 9.21 7.74
N SER A 296 16.83 8.66 6.74
CA SER A 296 18.04 9.22 6.14
C SER A 296 18.02 9.05 4.63
N VAL A 297 18.55 10.02 3.90
CA VAL A 297 18.80 9.93 2.46
C VAL A 297 20.27 9.68 2.25
N ILE A 298 20.57 8.61 1.53
CA ILE A 298 21.91 8.21 1.15
C ILE A 298 22.08 8.52 -0.33
N HIS A 299 23.13 9.23 -0.72
CA HIS A 299 23.35 9.60 -2.11
C HIS A 299 24.81 9.43 -2.50
N ASN A 300 25.08 9.05 -3.76
CA ASN A 300 26.44 9.07 -4.28
C ASN A 300 26.84 10.53 -4.61
N SER A 301 28.10 10.89 -4.38
CA SER A 301 28.64 12.19 -4.81
C SER A 301 29.02 12.13 -6.28
N SER A 302 28.46 13.01 -7.10
CA SER A 302 28.83 13.16 -8.52
C SER A 302 29.84 14.29 -8.78
N SER A 303 30.45 14.89 -7.74
CA SER A 303 31.33 16.05 -7.95
C SER A 303 32.58 15.66 -8.73
N SER A 304 32.75 16.26 -9.90
CA SER A 304 33.85 16.08 -10.84
C SER A 304 35.23 16.50 -10.30
N GLU A 305 35.30 17.11 -9.12
CA GLU A 305 36.53 17.69 -8.55
C GLU A 305 37.27 16.80 -7.53
N GLU A 306 36.71 15.68 -7.09
CA GLU A 306 37.38 14.79 -6.14
C GLU A 306 38.13 13.67 -6.89
N THR A 307 39.47 13.77 -6.90
CA THR A 307 40.41 12.83 -7.54
C THR A 307 40.42 11.41 -6.92
N ASP A 308 39.67 11.18 -5.84
CA ASP A 308 39.53 9.88 -5.20
C ASP A 308 38.30 9.15 -5.77
N LYS A 309 38.52 8.29 -6.78
CA LYS A 309 37.51 7.56 -7.56
C LYS A 309 36.63 6.57 -6.77
N ARG A 310 36.63 6.59 -5.44
CA ARG A 310 35.75 5.76 -4.62
C ARG A 310 34.46 6.53 -4.39
N PHE A 311 33.34 6.02 -4.95
CA PHE A 311 31.98 6.50 -4.70
C PHE A 311 31.76 6.80 -3.21
N ARG A 312 31.91 8.07 -2.82
CA ARG A 312 31.73 8.45 -1.42
C ARG A 312 30.25 8.67 -1.19
N TRP A 313 29.60 7.62 -0.70
CA TRP A 313 28.22 7.73 -0.26
C TRP A 313 28.11 8.74 0.88
N ARG A 314 27.26 9.75 0.71
CA ARG A 314 26.93 10.74 1.74
C ARG A 314 25.55 10.41 2.28
N SER A 315 25.37 10.55 3.59
CA SER A 315 24.10 10.26 4.27
C SER A 315 23.62 11.52 4.98
N LYS A 316 22.48 12.06 4.56
CA LYS A 316 21.79 13.16 5.22
C LYS A 316 20.67 12.59 6.09
N LYS A 317 20.74 12.81 7.39
CA LYS A 317 19.66 12.46 8.31
C LYS A 317 18.53 13.46 8.16
N LEU A 318 17.31 12.97 7.90
CA LEU A 318 16.12 13.79 7.77
C LEU A 318 15.36 13.88 9.10
N ILE A 319 15.16 12.72 9.75
CA ILE A 319 14.48 12.63 11.03
C ILE A 319 15.23 11.65 11.92
N ALA A 320 15.33 11.98 13.21
CA ALA A 320 15.34 10.97 14.25
C ALA A 320 14.23 11.24 15.24
N TYR A 321 13.58 10.17 15.62
CA TYR A 321 12.64 10.11 16.70
C TYR A 321 13.09 9.01 17.64
N GLU A 322 13.19 9.33 18.92
CA GLU A 322 13.50 8.37 19.96
C GLU A 322 12.44 8.52 21.03
N ARG A 323 11.90 7.39 21.47
CA ARG A 323 10.96 7.37 22.57
C ARG A 323 11.26 6.17 23.45
N PRO A 324 11.21 6.34 24.79
CA PRO A 324 11.31 5.21 25.68
C PRO A 324 10.17 4.23 25.35
N THR A 325 10.49 2.95 25.19
CA THR A 325 9.47 1.89 25.20
C THR A 325 8.91 1.93 26.61
N SER A 326 7.75 2.58 26.77
CA SER A 326 7.18 2.95 28.06
C SER A 326 7.51 1.95 29.17
N PRO A 327 8.34 2.30 30.17
CA PRO A 327 8.56 1.44 31.33
C PRO A 327 7.50 1.68 32.43
N LYS A 328 6.26 2.09 32.08
CA LYS A 328 5.25 2.50 33.07
C LYS A 328 3.83 1.97 32.84
N LYS A 329 3.68 0.66 32.61
CA LYS A 329 2.45 -0.07 33.00
C LYS A 329 2.65 -1.08 34.13
N PHE A 330 3.84 -1.13 34.73
CA PHE A 330 4.14 -2.06 35.83
C PHE A 330 3.54 -1.70 37.20
N GLU A 331 2.94 -0.52 37.39
CA GLU A 331 2.31 -0.17 38.67
C GLU A 331 0.88 -0.69 38.84
N TYR A 332 0.22 -1.19 37.78
CA TYR A 332 -1.09 -1.85 37.87
C TYR A 332 -1.08 -3.35 37.53
N GLU A 333 0.05 -3.90 37.07
CA GLU A 333 0.20 -5.34 36.76
C GLU A 333 0.76 -6.16 37.94
N GLN A 334 0.92 -5.57 39.13
CA GLN A 334 1.28 -6.31 40.35
C GLN A 334 0.20 -7.31 40.82
N PHE A 335 -0.96 -7.37 40.16
CA PHE A 335 -2.02 -8.36 40.44
C PHE A 335 -2.11 -9.52 39.44
N ASP A 336 -1.35 -9.53 38.34
CA ASP A 336 -1.46 -10.55 37.28
C ASP A 336 -0.30 -11.56 37.23
N PHE A 337 0.38 -11.77 38.36
CA PHE A 337 1.53 -12.69 38.47
C PHE A 337 1.20 -14.20 38.34
N VAL A 338 -0.05 -14.58 38.04
CA VAL A 338 -0.51 -15.99 38.03
C VAL A 338 -0.63 -16.59 36.63
N ARG A 339 -0.50 -15.81 35.55
CA ARG A 339 -0.45 -16.35 34.19
C ARG A 339 0.75 -15.77 33.48
N GLY A 340 1.67 -16.60 33.02
CA GLY A 340 2.88 -16.17 32.31
C GLY A 340 2.56 -15.33 31.09
N ILE A 341 2.44 -14.00 31.26
CA ILE A 341 2.24 -13.05 30.18
C ILE A 341 3.58 -12.96 29.45
N THR A 342 3.67 -13.66 28.33
CA THR A 342 4.70 -13.41 27.32
C THR A 342 4.59 -11.95 26.91
N PHE A 343 5.64 -11.16 27.16
CA PHE A 343 5.78 -9.81 26.62
C PHE A 343 5.45 -9.86 25.13
N THR A 344 4.36 -9.21 24.72
CA THR A 344 4.03 -9.08 23.30
C THR A 344 5.19 -8.32 22.65
N PRO A 345 5.92 -8.91 21.70
CA PRO A 345 7.05 -8.25 21.08
C PRO A 345 6.55 -6.94 20.47
N ILE A 346 7.26 -5.83 20.73
CA ILE A 346 6.97 -4.54 20.11
C ILE A 346 6.94 -4.75 18.60
N THR A 347 5.75 -4.65 17.99
CA THR A 347 5.58 -4.79 16.55
C THR A 347 6.23 -3.58 15.90
N VAL A 348 7.40 -3.78 15.32
CA VAL A 348 8.13 -2.74 14.59
C VAL A 348 7.28 -2.37 13.37
N PRO A 349 6.81 -1.11 13.26
CA PRO A 349 5.98 -0.71 12.13
C PRO A 349 6.79 -0.87 10.85
N LYS A 350 6.19 -1.53 9.87
CA LYS A 350 6.78 -1.69 8.55
C LYS A 350 6.52 -0.41 7.75
N PRO A 351 7.54 0.35 7.35
CA PRO A 351 7.33 1.50 6.48
C PRO A 351 6.82 1.01 5.13
N VAL A 352 5.76 1.64 4.63
CA VAL A 352 5.20 1.31 3.32
C VAL A 352 5.54 2.45 2.38
N VAL A 353 6.09 2.12 1.22
CA VAL A 353 6.55 3.11 0.24
C VAL A 353 5.73 2.96 -1.02
N VAL A 354 5.21 4.09 -1.50
CA VAL A 354 4.45 4.19 -2.72
C VAL A 354 5.11 5.18 -3.64
N THR A 355 5.20 4.83 -4.91
CA THR A 355 5.81 5.68 -5.93
C THR A 355 4.82 5.87 -7.06
N ALA A 356 4.51 7.14 -7.34
CA ALA A 356 3.92 7.61 -8.58
C ALA A 356 5.03 8.16 -9.50
N LYS A 357 4.68 8.51 -10.74
CA LYS A 357 5.60 9.00 -11.77
C LYS A 357 6.57 10.10 -11.28
N ASN A 358 6.06 11.06 -10.50
CA ASN A 358 6.82 12.23 -10.04
C ASN A 358 6.86 12.40 -8.51
N VAL A 359 6.29 11.45 -7.77
CA VAL A 359 6.13 11.53 -6.32
C VAL A 359 6.45 10.19 -5.68
N THR A 360 7.32 10.19 -4.68
CA THR A 360 7.48 9.05 -3.78
C THR A 360 6.95 9.45 -2.42
N THR A 361 5.96 8.73 -1.91
CA THR A 361 5.39 8.94 -0.58
C THR A 361 5.67 7.72 0.29
N ILE A 362 6.12 7.96 1.51
CA ILE A 362 6.37 6.90 2.49
C ILE A 362 5.46 7.07 3.66
N CYS A 363 4.70 6.03 3.94
CA CYS A 363 3.67 5.99 4.96
C CYS A 363 4.14 5.11 6.11
N ILE A 364 4.10 5.66 7.31
CA ILE A 364 4.52 4.95 8.52
C ILE A 364 3.49 5.22 9.62
N GLY A 365 2.74 4.18 9.96
CA GLY A 365 1.80 4.19 11.06
C GLY A 365 2.51 3.99 12.40
N LEU A 366 2.33 4.93 13.33
CA LEU A 366 2.99 4.95 14.63
C LEU A 366 2.05 5.55 15.69
N ASN A 367 1.54 4.71 16.62
CA ASN A 367 0.72 5.16 17.76
C ASN A 367 -0.41 6.11 17.35
N ASN A 368 -1.22 5.70 16.38
CA ASN A 368 -2.33 6.48 15.81
C ASN A 368 -1.90 7.79 15.11
N ILE A 369 -0.62 7.90 14.74
CA ILE A 369 -0.11 8.95 13.87
C ILE A 369 0.38 8.31 12.59
N LEU A 370 -0.11 8.80 11.45
CA LEU A 370 0.45 8.49 10.15
C LEU A 370 1.52 9.53 9.83
N PHE A 371 2.76 9.08 9.69
CA PHE A 371 3.82 9.90 9.11
C PHE A 371 3.86 9.68 7.61
N THR A 372 3.82 10.77 6.85
CA THR A 372 4.03 10.76 5.40
C THR A 372 5.29 11.53 5.06
N PHE A 373 6.17 10.91 4.26
CA PHE A 373 7.35 11.56 3.70
C PHE A 373 7.15 11.68 2.21
N ASP A 374 6.87 12.88 1.74
CA ASP A 374 6.72 13.15 0.33
C ASP A 374 8.05 13.64 -0.23
N TYR A 375 8.46 13.00 -1.31
CA TYR A 375 9.50 13.49 -2.21
C TYR A 375 8.83 13.86 -3.54
N SER A 376 8.94 15.12 -3.94
CA SER A 376 8.49 15.59 -5.25
C SER A 376 9.63 16.27 -6.00
N ASN A 377 9.74 15.98 -7.29
CA ASN A 377 10.61 16.72 -8.20
C ASN A 377 9.83 17.91 -8.79
N THR A 378 9.60 18.94 -8.00
CA THR A 378 9.02 20.20 -8.50
C THR A 378 10.15 21.14 -8.88
N THR A 379 10.36 21.32 -10.18
CA THR A 379 11.11 22.46 -10.69
C THR A 379 10.26 23.69 -10.49
N THR A 380 10.44 24.42 -9.39
CA THR A 380 9.83 25.73 -9.23
C THR A 380 10.51 26.67 -10.22
N THR A 381 9.89 26.94 -11.37
CA THR A 381 10.21 28.10 -12.19
C THR A 381 9.74 29.33 -11.44
N THR A 382 10.58 29.86 -10.54
CA THR A 382 10.41 31.19 -9.98
C THR A 382 10.65 32.21 -11.09
N ASP A 383 9.59 32.93 -11.45
CA ASP A 383 9.50 34.16 -12.24
C ASP A 383 10.37 34.32 -13.48
N SER A 384 9.70 34.63 -14.59
CA SER A 384 10.14 34.74 -15.97
C SER A 384 11.25 35.77 -16.28
N ASN A 385 12.03 36.25 -15.30
CA ASN A 385 13.11 37.22 -15.50
C ASN A 385 14.45 36.85 -14.82
N GLN A 386 14.59 35.70 -14.15
CA GLN A 386 15.90 35.22 -13.68
C GLN A 386 16.13 33.77 -14.06
N GLN A 387 17.22 33.57 -14.80
CA GLN A 387 17.61 32.34 -15.48
C GLN A 387 18.30 31.35 -14.53
N ASP A 388 17.80 31.22 -13.30
CA ASP A 388 18.32 30.27 -12.31
C ASP A 388 17.28 29.17 -12.06
N THR A 389 17.27 28.17 -12.94
CA THR A 389 16.55 26.91 -12.70
C THR A 389 17.27 26.11 -11.61
N HIS A 390 17.00 26.43 -10.35
CA HIS A 390 17.35 25.55 -9.24
C HIS A 390 16.19 24.59 -8.97
N SER A 391 16.40 23.29 -9.19
CA SER A 391 15.51 22.26 -8.68
C SER A 391 15.59 22.28 -7.15
N THR A 392 14.62 22.89 -6.49
CA THR A 392 14.51 22.87 -5.03
C THR A 392 13.91 21.53 -4.61
N GLU A 393 14.78 20.63 -4.17
CA GLU A 393 14.38 19.33 -3.64
C GLU A 393 13.68 19.50 -2.30
N ALA A 394 12.37 19.28 -2.27
CA ALA A 394 11.58 19.36 -1.04
C ALA A 394 11.35 17.96 -0.47
N PHE A 395 11.85 17.74 0.76
CA PHE A 395 11.38 16.65 1.61
C PHE A 395 10.28 17.22 2.50
N ILE A 396 9.04 16.81 2.27
CA ILE A 396 7.93 17.27 3.11
C ILE A 396 7.56 16.14 4.06
N VAL A 397 7.82 16.37 5.34
CA VAL A 397 7.40 15.49 6.41
C VAL A 397 6.06 16.00 6.93
N ARG A 398 5.05 15.14 6.95
CA ARG A 398 3.75 15.47 7.53
C ARG A 398 3.34 14.38 8.51
N SER A 399 2.46 14.77 9.43
CA SER A 399 1.87 13.87 10.42
C SER A 399 0.38 14.13 10.50
N GLU A 400 -0.43 13.09 10.41
CA GLU A 400 -1.87 13.19 10.59
C GLU A 400 -2.32 12.19 11.67
N PHE A 401 -3.27 12.60 12.51
CA PHE A 401 -3.89 11.68 13.45
C PHE A 401 -4.81 10.74 12.69
N LEU A 402 -4.60 9.45 12.93
CA LEU A 402 -5.49 8.42 12.47
C LEU A 402 -6.80 8.49 13.27
N PRO A 403 -7.93 8.08 12.68
CA PRO A 403 -9.15 7.90 13.44
C PRO A 403 -8.87 6.99 14.64
N SER A 404 -9.63 7.16 15.72
CA SER A 404 -9.60 6.23 16.84
C SER A 404 -10.14 4.88 16.37
N LEU A 405 -9.25 4.09 15.79
CA LEU A 405 -9.47 2.70 15.43
C LEU A 405 -9.38 1.86 16.71
N GLU A 406 -10.12 0.76 16.72
CA GLU A 406 -10.47 0.03 17.95
C GLU A 406 -9.26 -0.66 18.59
N GLU A 407 -8.20 -0.96 17.81
CA GLU A 407 -7.00 -1.63 18.30
C GLU A 407 -5.70 -0.88 17.97
N SER A 408 -4.85 -0.72 18.99
CA SER A 408 -3.46 -0.27 18.86
C SER A 408 -2.55 -1.49 19.03
N PRO A 409 -1.55 -1.71 18.16
CA PRO A 409 -0.94 -0.74 17.25
C PRO A 409 -1.48 -0.76 15.81
N PHE A 410 -1.76 0.44 15.29
CA PHE A 410 -2.10 0.65 13.87
C PHE A 410 -0.97 0.20 12.94
N GLN A 411 -1.27 -0.73 12.03
CA GLN A 411 -0.35 -1.16 10.98
C GLN A 411 -0.97 -0.96 9.59
N VAL A 412 -0.19 -0.38 8.69
CA VAL A 412 -0.51 -0.30 7.25
C VAL A 412 -0.07 -1.60 6.60
N VAL A 413 -1.01 -2.29 5.95
CA VAL A 413 -0.80 -3.56 5.25
C VAL A 413 -0.69 -3.35 3.75
N GLY A 414 -1.44 -2.37 3.20
CA GLY A 414 -1.43 -2.01 1.78
C GLY A 414 -1.46 -0.51 1.58
N THR A 415 -1.01 -0.06 0.42
CA THR A 415 -1.01 1.36 0.07
C THR A 415 -1.04 1.53 -1.44
N GLU A 416 -1.68 2.59 -1.92
CA GLU A 416 -1.68 2.99 -3.33
C GLU A 416 -1.70 4.51 -3.44
N ILE A 417 -0.96 5.04 -4.42
CA ILE A 417 -0.96 6.45 -4.78
C ILE A 417 -1.34 6.57 -6.26
N ASN A 418 -2.19 7.53 -6.61
CA ASN A 418 -2.53 7.73 -8.03
C ASN A 418 -1.35 8.34 -8.83
N ALA A 419 -1.40 8.27 -10.16
CA ALA A 419 -0.32 8.79 -11.00
C ALA A 419 0.00 10.29 -10.79
N ASN A 420 -1.00 11.09 -10.42
CA ASN A 420 -0.82 12.52 -10.14
C ASN A 420 -0.18 12.77 -8.76
N GLY A 421 -0.11 11.75 -7.90
CA GLY A 421 0.43 11.87 -6.56
C GLY A 421 -0.44 12.70 -5.63
N ASN A 422 -1.74 12.85 -5.87
CA ASN A 422 -2.64 13.70 -5.08
C ASN A 422 -3.76 12.92 -4.37
N LEU A 423 -3.83 11.61 -4.58
CA LEU A 423 -4.69 10.67 -3.87
C LEU A 423 -3.84 9.54 -3.29
N LEU A 424 -4.05 9.22 -2.01
CA LEU A 424 -3.37 8.15 -1.30
C LEU A 424 -4.42 7.28 -0.61
N ALA A 425 -4.43 5.99 -0.89
CA ALA A 425 -5.25 4.99 -0.21
C ALA A 425 -4.34 4.13 0.69
N LEU A 426 -4.73 3.95 1.96
CA LEU A 426 -4.04 3.07 2.90
C LEU A 426 -4.98 1.96 3.34
N VAL A 427 -4.53 0.71 3.24
CA VAL A 427 -5.22 -0.47 3.78
C VAL A 427 -4.61 -0.80 5.14
N THR A 428 -5.44 -0.86 6.17
CA THR A 428 -5.01 -1.12 7.55
C THR A 428 -5.11 -2.61 7.88
N GLN A 429 -4.45 -3.04 8.96
CA GLN A 429 -4.58 -4.42 9.47
C GLN A 429 -6.02 -4.76 9.92
N GLU A 430 -6.79 -3.75 10.34
CA GLU A 430 -8.21 -3.90 10.67
C GLU A 430 -9.11 -3.81 9.42
N ASN A 431 -8.53 -3.90 8.22
CA ASN A 431 -9.26 -3.90 6.95
C ASN A 431 -10.05 -2.60 6.67
N TYR A 432 -9.55 -1.46 7.14
CA TYR A 432 -10.05 -0.15 6.72
C TYR A 432 -9.29 0.32 5.48
N VAL A 433 -9.99 0.95 4.54
CA VAL A 433 -9.35 1.74 3.48
C VAL A 433 -9.49 3.22 3.79
N LEU A 434 -8.38 3.85 4.17
CA LEU A 434 -8.29 5.28 4.47
C LEU A 434 -7.88 6.04 3.21
N ILE A 435 -8.67 7.03 2.80
CA ILE A 435 -8.44 7.78 1.56
C ILE A 435 -8.07 9.23 1.90
N TYR A 436 -6.81 9.55 1.62
CA TYR A 436 -6.23 10.88 1.78
C TYR A 436 -6.23 11.63 0.45
N LYS A 437 -6.51 12.92 0.51
CA LYS A 437 -6.45 13.83 -0.64
C LYS A 437 -5.57 15.02 -0.34
N ARG A 438 -4.97 15.60 -1.38
CA ARG A 438 -4.24 16.88 -1.32
C ARG A 438 -4.36 17.66 -2.63
N GLY A 439 -4.05 18.96 -2.62
CA GLY A 439 -4.07 19.83 -3.80
C GLY A 439 -5.43 19.78 -4.53
N ASP A 440 -5.40 19.69 -5.86
CA ASP A 440 -6.59 19.71 -6.72
C ASP A 440 -7.59 18.58 -6.43
N ALA A 441 -7.15 17.45 -5.86
CA ALA A 441 -8.06 16.37 -5.48
C ALA A 441 -8.95 16.75 -4.29
N ASN A 442 -8.57 17.76 -3.51
CA ASN A 442 -9.21 18.16 -2.27
C ASN A 442 -10.35 19.17 -2.44
N VAL A 443 -10.56 19.70 -3.67
CA VAL A 443 -11.43 20.87 -3.93
C VAL A 443 -12.93 20.55 -3.79
N ASN A 444 -13.33 19.27 -3.92
CA ASN A 444 -14.75 18.89 -4.05
C ASN A 444 -15.36 18.16 -2.84
N VAL A 445 -14.63 18.01 -1.74
CA VAL A 445 -15.15 17.30 -0.54
C VAL A 445 -15.29 18.28 0.62
N SER A 446 -16.52 18.48 1.11
CA SER A 446 -16.75 19.26 2.32
C SER A 446 -15.87 18.72 3.46
N PRO A 447 -15.22 19.59 4.25
CA PRO A 447 -14.38 19.14 5.35
C PRO A 447 -15.18 18.27 6.32
N PRO A 448 -14.60 17.19 6.87
CA PRO A 448 -15.26 16.40 7.89
C PRO A 448 -15.65 17.30 9.07
N SER A 449 -16.83 17.06 9.66
CA SER A 449 -17.30 17.82 10.84
C SER A 449 -16.41 17.58 12.08
N ALA A 450 -15.66 16.48 12.09
CA ALA A 450 -14.60 16.23 13.05
C ALA A 450 -13.36 17.07 12.66
N GLN A 451 -13.22 18.25 13.28
CA GLN A 451 -11.96 18.99 13.23
C GLN A 451 -10.82 18.10 13.74
N THR A 452 -9.99 17.61 12.84
CA THR A 452 -8.70 17.01 13.18
C THR A 452 -7.91 18.07 13.95
N LYS A 453 -7.75 17.88 15.27
CA LYS A 453 -6.88 18.74 16.08
C LYS A 453 -5.50 18.75 15.43
N LYS A 454 -5.10 19.88 14.84
CA LYS A 454 -3.74 20.06 14.34
C LYS A 454 -2.77 19.78 15.49
N GLY A 455 -1.99 18.71 15.37
CA GLY A 455 -1.10 18.25 16.43
C GLY A 455 -0.01 19.26 16.75
N TRP A 456 0.38 19.32 18.01
CA TRP A 456 1.53 20.08 18.53
C TRP A 456 2.87 19.73 17.87
N PHE A 457 2.94 18.64 17.10
CA PHE A 457 4.13 18.16 16.39
C PHE A 457 4.60 19.04 15.23
N THR A 458 3.77 19.94 14.70
CA THR A 458 4.21 20.89 13.66
C THR A 458 5.41 21.73 14.12
N GLY A 459 5.51 22.02 15.43
CA GLY A 459 6.62 22.78 15.99
C GLY A 459 8.01 22.10 15.94
N LEU A 460 8.09 20.76 15.85
CA LEU A 460 9.36 20.03 15.85
C LEU A 460 10.03 19.94 14.47
N ILE A 461 9.26 20.17 13.40
CA ILE A 461 9.73 20.06 12.01
C ILE A 461 9.90 21.45 11.37
N ASP A 462 9.29 22.50 11.93
CA ASP A 462 9.14 23.84 11.32
C ASP A 462 10.03 24.96 11.85
N ALA A 463 11.11 24.65 12.58
CA ALA A 463 12.00 25.72 13.04
C ALA A 463 12.75 26.40 11.88
N ASP A 464 13.10 25.66 10.81
CA ASP A 464 14.01 26.17 9.77
C ASP A 464 13.37 26.48 8.40
N ASN A 465 12.09 26.18 8.16
CA ASN A 465 11.49 26.20 6.81
C ASN A 465 10.24 27.10 6.64
N ARG A 466 10.16 28.21 7.39
CA ARG A 466 8.95 29.03 7.55
C ARG A 466 8.53 29.92 6.36
N GLN A 467 9.25 29.94 5.24
CA GLN A 467 9.06 31.04 4.28
C GLN A 467 8.11 30.83 3.09
N ASN A 468 7.54 29.65 2.82
CA ASN A 468 6.56 29.49 1.73
C ASN A 468 5.60 28.32 1.97
N ARG A 469 4.52 28.52 2.72
CA ARG A 469 3.47 27.49 2.88
C ARG A 469 2.13 27.94 2.31
N GLN A 470 1.91 27.61 1.04
CA GLN A 470 0.57 27.29 0.56
C GLN A 470 0.05 26.12 1.40
N THR A 471 -1.12 26.31 2.00
CA THR A 471 -1.78 25.34 2.88
C THR A 471 -2.46 24.21 2.10
N GLU A 472 -2.45 24.26 0.77
CA GLU A 472 -3.23 23.41 -0.14
C GLU A 472 -2.65 22.00 -0.36
N ASP A 473 -1.39 21.76 0.00
CA ASP A 473 -0.70 20.50 -0.34
C ASP A 473 -0.68 19.44 0.78
N ASN A 474 -1.32 19.67 1.93
CA ASN A 474 -1.36 18.68 3.00
C ASN A 474 -2.22 17.47 2.63
N TRP A 475 -1.73 16.26 2.96
CA TRP A 475 -2.59 15.09 3.04
C TRP A 475 -3.64 15.33 4.11
N GLU A 476 -4.89 15.09 3.74
CA GLU A 476 -6.03 15.17 4.64
C GLU A 476 -6.90 13.94 4.42
N LEU A 477 -7.24 13.25 5.51
CA LEU A 477 -8.17 12.12 5.47
C LEU A 477 -9.56 12.63 5.09
N ARG A 478 -10.03 12.25 3.90
CA ARG A 478 -11.32 12.73 3.37
C ARG A 478 -12.38 11.65 3.30
N MET A 479 -12.02 10.39 3.15
CA MET A 479 -12.98 9.28 3.10
C MET A 479 -12.44 8.04 3.81
N VAL A 480 -13.36 7.21 4.31
CA VAL A 480 -13.04 5.94 4.96
C VAL A 480 -14.01 4.87 4.46
N ILE A 481 -13.46 3.73 4.04
CA ILE A 481 -14.23 2.50 3.79
C ILE A 481 -13.99 1.60 5.01
N PRO A 482 -14.99 1.41 5.88
CA PRO A 482 -14.85 0.56 7.06
C PRO A 482 -14.96 -0.92 6.67
N SER A 483 -14.34 -1.79 7.47
CA SER A 483 -14.41 -3.25 7.29
C SER A 483 -15.83 -3.80 7.37
N THR A 484 -16.70 -3.18 8.19
CA THR A 484 -18.08 -3.62 8.43
C THR A 484 -19.07 -3.24 7.34
N ASP A 485 -18.81 -2.22 6.51
CA ASP A 485 -19.67 -1.85 5.37
C ASP A 485 -19.33 -2.64 4.11
N LEU A 486 -18.32 -3.51 4.17
CA LEU A 486 -18.14 -4.59 3.22
C LEU A 486 -19.29 -5.61 3.28
N ASP A 487 -20.16 -5.54 4.29
CA ASP A 487 -21.39 -6.35 4.39
C ASP A 487 -22.48 -6.03 3.37
N ILE A 488 -22.32 -5.03 2.49
CA ILE A 488 -23.11 -4.96 1.24
C ILE A 488 -22.96 -6.29 0.44
N LEU A 489 -21.88 -7.03 0.68
CA LEU A 489 -21.62 -8.37 0.14
C LEU A 489 -22.20 -9.53 0.97
N GLY A 490 -22.66 -9.32 2.20
CA GLY A 490 -23.01 -10.41 3.14
C GLY A 490 -21.79 -11.25 3.57
N GLN A 491 -20.61 -10.65 3.55
CA GLN A 491 -19.30 -11.30 3.74
C GLN A 491 -18.47 -10.50 4.75
N SER A 492 -18.95 -10.40 5.99
CA SER A 492 -18.38 -9.60 7.09
C SER A 492 -16.91 -9.91 7.47
N GLU A 493 -16.24 -10.85 6.79
CA GLU A 493 -14.94 -11.39 7.19
C GLU A 493 -13.87 -11.33 6.09
N LEU A 494 -14.14 -10.75 4.91
CA LEU A 494 -13.15 -10.72 3.84
C LEU A 494 -12.20 -9.52 3.93
N ASP A 495 -10.91 -9.81 4.00
CA ASP A 495 -9.89 -8.76 3.97
C ASP A 495 -9.71 -8.15 2.58
N VAL A 496 -9.47 -6.83 2.52
CA VAL A 496 -8.97 -6.12 1.35
C VAL A 496 -7.49 -6.47 1.21
N ILE A 497 -7.16 -7.11 0.10
CA ILE A 497 -5.80 -7.60 -0.17
C ILE A 497 -5.02 -6.68 -1.11
N ALA A 498 -5.71 -5.88 -1.92
CA ALA A 498 -5.11 -4.88 -2.80
C ALA A 498 -6.08 -3.74 -3.12
N VAL A 499 -5.51 -2.58 -3.39
CA VAL A 499 -6.24 -1.40 -3.87
C VAL A 499 -5.52 -0.78 -5.06
N LYS A 500 -6.28 -0.22 -6.01
CA LYS A 500 -5.74 0.50 -7.18
C LYS A 500 -6.56 1.76 -7.43
N ILE A 501 -5.90 2.92 -7.52
CA ILE A 501 -6.55 4.19 -7.89
C ILE A 501 -6.35 4.43 -9.37
N LEU A 502 -7.43 4.78 -10.07
CA LEU A 502 -7.46 5.06 -11.51
C LEU A 502 -7.99 6.47 -11.77
N ASN A 503 -7.31 7.21 -12.63
CA ASN A 503 -7.75 8.55 -13.06
C ASN A 503 -8.52 8.43 -14.37
N VAL A 504 -9.81 8.08 -14.31
CA VAL A 504 -10.60 7.78 -15.51
C VAL A 504 -11.06 9.05 -16.21
N SER A 505 -10.72 9.18 -17.50
CA SER A 505 -11.28 10.18 -18.43
C SER A 505 -12.26 9.52 -19.41
N GLY A 506 -13.36 10.21 -19.72
CA GLY A 506 -14.32 9.79 -20.75
C GLY A 506 -15.42 8.81 -20.35
N PHE A 507 -15.52 8.39 -19.09
CA PHE A 507 -16.54 7.44 -18.62
C PHE A 507 -17.52 8.07 -17.64
N GLN A 508 -18.70 8.49 -18.13
CA GLN A 508 -19.84 9.13 -17.42
C GLN A 508 -19.56 10.37 -16.55
N ASN A 509 -18.35 10.58 -16.04
CA ASN A 509 -17.74 11.80 -15.53
C ASN A 509 -16.23 11.58 -15.46
N ASN A 510 -15.40 12.59 -15.79
CA ASN A 510 -13.97 12.51 -15.51
C ASN A 510 -13.79 12.39 -14.00
N GLY A 511 -13.16 11.30 -13.54
CA GLY A 511 -13.10 11.06 -12.11
C GLY A 511 -12.09 10.03 -11.64
N ASN A 512 -11.86 10.08 -10.34
CA ASN A 512 -10.92 9.18 -9.68
C ASN A 512 -11.70 7.98 -9.15
N VAL A 513 -11.31 6.78 -9.56
CA VAL A 513 -11.96 5.53 -9.16
C VAL A 513 -11.00 4.72 -8.33
N LEU A 514 -11.48 4.13 -7.25
CA LEU A 514 -10.75 3.15 -6.44
C LEU A 514 -11.28 1.76 -6.74
N LEU A 515 -10.39 0.86 -7.18
CA LEU A 515 -10.63 -0.57 -7.21
C LEU A 515 -10.15 -1.16 -5.89
N SER A 516 -11.01 -1.89 -5.19
CA SER A 516 -10.65 -2.68 -4.01
C SER A 516 -10.88 -4.14 -4.33
N LEU A 517 -9.87 -4.97 -4.09
CA LEU A 517 -9.90 -6.41 -4.30
C LEU A 517 -9.86 -7.13 -2.95
N TYR A 518 -10.70 -8.14 -2.80
CA TYR A 518 -10.87 -8.93 -1.58
C TYR A 518 -10.23 -10.31 -1.67
N GLU A 519 -10.05 -10.96 -0.51
CA GLU A 519 -9.45 -12.30 -0.36
C GLU A 519 -10.03 -13.40 -1.23
N ASN A 520 -11.32 -13.33 -1.55
CA ASN A 520 -12.00 -14.30 -2.41
C ASN A 520 -11.84 -13.99 -3.91
N GLY A 521 -11.31 -12.82 -4.29
CA GLY A 521 -11.26 -12.37 -5.67
C GLY A 521 -12.35 -11.38 -6.06
N ASP A 522 -13.28 -11.07 -5.15
CA ASP A 522 -14.30 -10.05 -5.39
C ASP A 522 -13.65 -8.68 -5.58
N ILE A 523 -14.28 -7.85 -6.40
CA ILE A 523 -13.81 -6.50 -6.70
C ILE A 523 -14.95 -5.53 -6.51
N THR A 524 -14.69 -4.50 -5.72
CA THR A 524 -15.59 -3.36 -5.59
C THR A 524 -14.93 -2.14 -6.20
N THR A 525 -15.71 -1.36 -6.94
CA THR A 525 -15.26 -0.11 -7.54
C THR A 525 -15.98 1.07 -6.90
N PHE A 526 -15.22 2.08 -6.51
CA PHE A 526 -15.72 3.26 -5.80
C PHE A 526 -15.38 4.53 -6.56
N ASP A 527 -16.34 5.45 -6.64
CA ASP A 527 -16.11 6.81 -7.12
C ASP A 527 -15.57 7.65 -5.96
N LEU A 528 -14.32 8.12 -6.08
CA LEU A 528 -13.68 8.95 -5.07
C LEU A 528 -14.09 10.43 -5.16
N ASN A 529 -14.76 10.87 -6.22
CA ASN A 529 -15.21 12.25 -6.34
C ASN A 529 -16.58 12.47 -5.70
N ASN A 530 -17.42 11.43 -5.69
CA ASN A 530 -18.75 11.47 -5.11
C ASN A 530 -18.77 10.73 -3.77
N SER A 531 -19.48 11.28 -2.79
CA SER A 531 -19.66 10.62 -1.49
C SER A 531 -21.11 10.24 -1.26
N GLU A 532 -21.34 9.10 -0.63
CA GLU A 532 -22.64 8.68 -0.14
C GLU A 532 -22.79 9.14 1.32
N GLN A 533 -23.87 9.87 1.61
CA GLN A 533 -24.21 10.29 2.96
C GLN A 533 -25.23 9.36 3.65
N GLU A 534 -25.88 8.46 2.91
CA GLU A 534 -27.04 7.70 3.38
C GLU A 534 -26.71 6.60 4.41
N MET A 535 -25.44 6.21 4.53
CA MET A 535 -25.02 5.17 5.49
C MET A 535 -25.01 5.61 6.96
N LYS A 536 -25.32 6.89 7.26
CA LYS A 536 -25.29 7.46 8.63
C LYS A 536 -26.11 6.65 9.65
N PHE A 537 -27.30 6.19 9.30
CA PHE A 537 -28.21 5.59 10.27
C PHE A 537 -27.82 4.14 10.63
N TRP A 538 -27.64 3.29 9.62
CA TRP A 538 -27.34 1.87 9.83
C TRP A 538 -25.94 1.63 10.37
N PHE A 539 -24.94 2.37 9.88
CA PHE A 539 -23.56 2.28 10.37
C PHE A 539 -23.47 2.59 11.87
N VAL A 540 -24.10 3.69 12.29
CA VAL A 540 -24.12 4.14 13.69
C VAL A 540 -24.81 3.12 14.57
N ILE A 541 -26.00 2.64 14.16
CA ILE A 541 -26.75 1.61 14.90
C ILE A 541 -25.92 0.34 15.07
N ARG A 542 -25.27 -0.13 14.00
CA ARG A 542 -24.50 -1.37 14.04
C ARG A 542 -23.27 -1.25 14.93
N LYS A 543 -22.54 -0.13 14.83
CA LYS A 543 -21.33 0.11 15.62
C LYS A 543 -21.63 0.23 17.12
N GLN A 544 -22.73 0.87 17.49
CA GLN A 544 -23.08 1.12 18.89
C GLN A 544 -24.33 0.33 19.32
N TRP A 545 -24.60 -0.82 18.70
CA TRP A 545 -25.84 -1.57 18.92
C TRP A 545 -26.04 -1.92 20.40
N HIS A 546 -24.96 -2.25 21.12
CA HIS A 546 -24.97 -2.48 22.56
C HIS A 546 -25.50 -1.29 23.35
N MET A 547 -25.06 -0.07 23.01
CA MET A 547 -25.53 1.16 23.65
C MET A 547 -27.01 1.38 23.35
N TYR A 548 -27.43 1.20 22.11
CA TYR A 548 -28.83 1.40 21.70
C TYR A 548 -29.76 0.37 22.31
N ILE A 549 -29.36 -0.89 22.43
CA ILE A 549 -30.13 -1.89 23.16
C ILE A 549 -30.28 -1.50 24.62
N GLY A 550 -29.20 -1.04 25.27
CA GLY A 550 -29.26 -0.50 26.63
C GLY A 550 -30.30 0.62 26.74
N MET A 551 -30.27 1.58 25.83
CA MET A 551 -31.24 2.70 25.79
C MET A 551 -32.68 2.22 25.56
N ILE A 552 -32.89 1.29 24.63
CA ILE A 552 -34.22 0.72 24.34
C ILE A 552 -34.75 -0.05 25.55
N CYS A 553 -33.94 -0.86 26.22
CA CYS A 553 -34.31 -1.58 27.44
C CYS A 553 -34.73 -0.62 28.56
N VAL A 554 -34.01 0.50 28.73
CA VAL A 554 -34.35 1.54 29.70
C VAL A 554 -35.71 2.18 29.35
N ILE A 555 -35.92 2.55 28.08
CA ILE A 555 -37.19 3.13 27.61
C ILE A 555 -38.34 2.15 27.87
N LEU A 556 -38.18 0.86 27.52
CA LEU A 556 -39.20 -0.17 27.75
C LEU A 556 -39.49 -0.36 29.24
N GLY A 557 -38.49 -0.29 30.11
CA GLY A 557 -38.67 -0.34 31.56
C GLY A 557 -39.55 0.80 32.09
N PHE A 558 -39.33 2.03 31.61
CA PHE A 558 -40.16 3.19 31.96
C PHE A 558 -41.59 3.05 31.42
N VAL A 559 -41.75 2.64 30.16
CA VAL A 559 -43.06 2.42 29.53
C VAL A 559 -43.86 1.34 30.28
N TRP A 560 -43.21 0.23 30.65
CA TRP A 560 -43.84 -0.85 31.41
C TRP A 560 -44.28 -0.40 32.81
N ASN A 561 -43.43 0.35 33.51
CA ASN A 561 -43.75 0.85 34.84
C ASN A 561 -44.97 1.78 34.81
N GLU A 562 -45.06 2.67 33.82
CA GLU A 562 -46.21 3.56 33.67
C GLU A 562 -47.49 2.84 33.23
N ALA A 563 -47.39 1.82 32.38
CA ALA A 563 -48.53 1.01 31.99
C ALA A 563 -49.13 0.20 33.15
N LYS A 564 -48.37 -0.04 34.23
CA LYS A 564 -48.83 -0.76 35.42
C LYS A 564 -49.41 0.16 36.50
N MET A 565 -48.97 1.42 36.54
CA MET A 565 -49.40 2.39 37.56
C MET A 565 -50.64 3.20 37.15
N GLY A 566 -50.90 3.34 35.84
CA GLY A 566 -52.12 3.92 35.30
C GLY A 566 -53.19 2.88 35.02
#